data_AF-A0A1H5R0H7-F1
#
_entry.id   AF-A0A1H5R0H7-F1
#
_cell.length_a   1.000
_cell.length_b   1.000
_cell.length_c   1.000
_cell.angle_alpha   90.00
_cell.angle_beta   90.00
_cell.angle_gamma   90.00
#
_symmetry.space_group_name_H-M   'P 1'
#
loop_
_entity.id
_entity.type
_entity.pdbx_description
1 polymer ?
#
loop_
_entity_poly.entity_id
_entity_poly.type
_entity_poly.pdbx_seq_one_letter_code
_entity_poly.pdbx_strand_id
1 'polypeptide(L)'
;MFERFTADARLAVVEAQMTARQSGSVEVGPVDLLAGLLKTGVPLLTELGVATDDLAAELERTRRRGGVSDADAEALTEFGIDVEQIVESVERTHGEGALAGRLGPAKRGHVPFTSQSKKTLELSLKEAVRLGDKHLGQEHILLALAQQRGTDDVLARRGADYLTLRRAVQQRKAG
;
A
#
# COMPACT_ATOMS: atom_id res chain seq x y z
N MET A 1 10.69 6.59 17.59
CA MET A 1 10.41 5.69 16.43
C MET A 1 10.50 6.42 15.09
N PHE A 2 9.92 7.63 14.93
CA PHE A 2 9.93 8.38 13.66
C PHE A 2 11.06 9.43 13.50
N GLU A 3 12.07 9.44 14.36
CA GLU A 3 13.09 10.51 14.38
C GLU A 3 13.90 10.63 13.07
N ARG A 4 13.94 9.56 12.27
CA ARG A 4 14.59 9.55 10.96
C ARG A 4 13.65 9.85 9.79
N PHE A 5 12.34 9.90 10.01
CA PHE A 5 11.37 10.13 8.95
C PHE A 5 11.34 11.61 8.58
N THR A 6 11.23 11.91 7.30
CA THR A 6 10.86 13.26 6.86
C THR A 6 9.45 13.62 7.35
N ALA A 7 9.07 14.89 7.30
CA ALA A 7 7.73 15.33 7.67
C ALA A 7 6.66 14.59 6.85
N ASP A 8 6.84 14.53 5.53
CA ASP A 8 5.89 13.88 4.61
C ASP A 8 5.83 12.37 4.78
N ALA A 9 6.98 11.71 5.01
CA ALA A 9 7.00 10.27 5.29
C ALA A 9 6.27 9.93 6.58
N ARG A 10 6.40 10.78 7.62
CA ARG A 10 5.66 10.62 8.87
C ARG A 10 4.17 10.87 8.67
N LEU A 11 3.79 11.87 7.89
CA LEU A 11 2.40 12.14 7.55
C LEU A 11 1.78 10.93 6.83
N ALA A 12 2.50 10.32 5.88
CA ALA A 12 2.05 9.14 5.16
C ALA A 12 1.73 7.96 6.09
N VAL A 13 2.57 7.74 7.12
CA VAL A 13 2.33 6.67 8.11
C VAL A 13 1.13 7.00 9.00
N VAL A 14 0.91 8.26 9.35
CA VAL A 14 -0.30 8.69 10.08
C VAL A 14 -1.54 8.49 9.21
N GLU A 15 -1.50 8.88 7.94
CA GLU A 15 -2.57 8.66 6.97
C GLU A 15 -2.87 7.17 6.74
N ALA A 16 -1.86 6.31 6.83
CA ALA A 16 -2.07 4.86 6.79
C ALA A 16 -2.90 4.36 7.99
N GLN A 17 -2.66 4.89 9.19
CA GLN A 17 -3.49 4.58 10.36
C GLN A 17 -4.91 5.11 10.20
N MET A 18 -5.07 6.30 9.63
CA MET A 18 -6.39 6.86 9.36
C MET A 18 -7.15 6.04 8.32
N THR A 19 -6.47 5.60 7.27
CA THR A 19 -7.02 4.73 6.23
C THR A 19 -7.47 3.40 6.80
N ALA A 20 -6.61 2.73 7.57
CA ALA A 20 -6.94 1.48 8.26
C ALA A 20 -8.16 1.64 9.19
N ARG A 21 -8.26 2.76 9.92
CA ARG A 21 -9.42 3.04 10.77
C ARG A 21 -10.70 3.26 9.96
N GLN A 22 -10.62 4.01 8.87
CA GLN A 22 -11.76 4.31 8.00
C GLN A 22 -12.30 3.04 7.33
N SER A 23 -11.43 2.12 6.93
CA SER A 23 -11.80 0.83 6.37
C SER A 23 -12.24 -0.20 7.41
N GLY A 24 -12.11 0.10 8.71
CA GLY A 24 -12.41 -0.84 9.79
C GLY A 24 -11.36 -1.95 9.96
N SER A 25 -10.17 -1.79 9.39
CA SER A 25 -9.05 -2.71 9.57
C SER A 25 -8.60 -2.76 11.03
N VAL A 26 -8.39 -3.97 11.54
CA VAL A 26 -7.89 -4.20 12.91
C VAL A 26 -6.39 -3.98 13.06
N GLU A 27 -5.65 -4.02 11.95
CA GLU A 27 -4.22 -3.77 11.86
C GLU A 27 -3.92 -2.95 10.60
N VAL A 28 -2.84 -2.17 10.61
CA VAL A 28 -2.37 -1.41 9.44
C VAL A 28 -1.53 -2.32 8.55
N GLY A 29 -2.01 -2.63 7.35
CA GLY A 29 -1.33 -3.45 6.32
C GLY A 29 -0.49 -2.64 5.32
N PRO A 30 0.26 -3.31 4.42
CA PRO A 30 1.00 -2.65 3.34
C PRO A 30 0.10 -1.81 2.41
N VAL A 31 -1.11 -2.31 2.12
CA VAL A 31 -2.11 -1.58 1.32
C VAL A 31 -2.52 -0.27 1.99
N ASP A 32 -2.67 -0.26 3.32
CA ASP A 32 -2.98 0.98 4.07
C ASP A 32 -1.79 1.94 4.05
N LEU A 33 -0.56 1.43 4.14
CA LEU A 33 0.67 2.23 4.01
C LEU A 33 0.77 2.87 2.62
N LEU A 34 0.50 2.12 1.55
CA LEU A 34 0.51 2.65 0.20
C LEU A 34 -0.60 3.69 -0.01
N ALA A 35 -1.82 3.41 0.46
CA ALA A 35 -2.92 4.38 0.41
C ALA A 35 -2.59 5.66 1.20
N GLY A 36 -1.93 5.56 2.36
CA GLY A 36 -1.44 6.71 3.12
C GLY A 36 -0.38 7.53 2.38
N LEU A 37 0.53 6.87 1.65
CA LEU A 37 1.47 7.55 0.77
C LEU A 37 0.75 8.30 -0.36
N LEU A 38 -0.19 7.65 -1.05
CA LEU A 38 -0.93 8.28 -2.15
C LEU A 38 -1.69 9.53 -1.69
N LYS A 39 -2.34 9.48 -0.50
CA LYS A 39 -3.05 10.62 0.08
C LYS A 39 -2.16 11.81 0.44
N THR A 40 -0.90 11.55 0.77
CA THR A 40 0.08 12.60 1.10
C THR A 40 0.84 13.12 -0.11
N GLY A 41 0.63 12.51 -1.27
CA GLY A 41 1.31 12.82 -2.52
C GLY A 41 2.71 12.21 -2.57
N VAL A 42 3.04 11.52 -3.66
CA VAL A 42 4.35 10.88 -3.83
C VAL A 42 5.02 11.45 -5.09
N PRO A 43 5.93 12.45 -4.96
CA PRO A 43 6.51 13.14 -6.10
C PRO A 43 7.14 12.20 -7.14
N LEU A 44 7.75 11.10 -6.68
CA LEU A 44 8.36 10.11 -7.56
C LEU A 44 7.34 9.43 -8.49
N LEU A 45 6.12 9.16 -8.03
CA LEU A 45 5.07 8.59 -8.88
C LEU A 45 4.58 9.61 -9.91
N THR A 46 4.42 10.87 -9.50
CA THR A 46 4.05 11.96 -10.40
C THR A 46 5.07 12.16 -11.51
N GLU A 47 6.36 12.14 -11.17
CA GLU A 47 7.46 12.27 -12.14
C GLU A 47 7.53 11.11 -13.14
N LEU A 48 7.13 9.91 -12.71
CA LEU A 48 7.01 8.74 -13.58
C LEU A 48 5.73 8.75 -14.43
N GLY A 49 4.88 9.77 -14.29
CA GLY A 49 3.59 9.86 -15.00
C GLY A 49 2.55 8.86 -14.49
N VAL A 50 2.72 8.34 -13.28
CA VAL A 50 1.80 7.38 -12.68
C VAL A 50 0.62 8.12 -12.06
N ALA A 51 -0.58 7.85 -12.56
CA ALA A 51 -1.82 8.42 -12.03
C ALA A 51 -2.12 7.83 -10.64
N THR A 52 -2.02 8.66 -9.59
CA THR A 52 -2.25 8.23 -8.21
C THR A 52 -3.71 7.86 -7.94
N ASP A 53 -4.65 8.45 -8.67
CA ASP A 53 -6.09 8.14 -8.55
C ASP A 53 -6.40 6.72 -9.04
N ASP A 54 -5.74 6.29 -10.13
CA ASP A 54 -5.87 4.93 -10.64
C ASP A 54 -5.31 3.90 -9.65
N LEU A 55 -4.14 4.20 -9.05
CA LEU A 55 -3.58 3.38 -7.99
C LEU A 55 -4.51 3.30 -6.78
N ALA A 56 -5.09 4.43 -6.35
CA ALA A 56 -6.02 4.46 -5.23
C ALA A 56 -7.28 3.63 -5.52
N ALA A 57 -7.84 3.73 -6.73
CA ALA A 57 -8.98 2.93 -7.17
C ALA A 57 -8.67 1.43 -7.23
N GLU A 58 -7.46 1.05 -7.66
CA GLU A 58 -7.00 -0.34 -7.66
C GLU A 58 -6.82 -0.90 -6.24
N LEU A 59 -6.24 -0.13 -5.32
CA LEU A 59 -6.10 -0.55 -3.92
C LEU A 59 -7.46 -0.75 -3.24
N GLU A 60 -8.45 0.07 -3.56
CA GLU A 60 -9.80 -0.09 -3.01
C GLU A 60 -10.48 -1.37 -3.55
N ARG A 61 -10.29 -1.70 -4.83
CA ARG A 61 -10.76 -2.97 -5.40
C ARG A 61 -10.07 -4.16 -4.75
N THR A 62 -8.75 -4.12 -4.59
CA THR A 62 -7.99 -5.15 -3.86
C THR A 62 -8.51 -5.32 -2.44
N ARG A 63 -8.80 -4.22 -1.74
CA ARG A 63 -9.36 -4.23 -0.39
C ARG A 63 -10.76 -4.88 -0.36
N ARG A 64 -11.66 -4.48 -1.27
CA ARG A 64 -13.01 -5.05 -1.39
C ARG A 64 -12.97 -6.57 -1.56
N ARG A 65 -11.97 -7.08 -2.30
CA ARG A 65 -11.72 -8.52 -2.50
C ARG A 65 -10.98 -9.21 -1.35
N GLY A 66 -10.79 -8.54 -0.21
CA GLY A 66 -10.09 -9.10 0.94
C GLY A 66 -8.58 -9.26 0.75
N GLY A 67 -7.97 -8.41 -0.08
CA GLY A 67 -6.54 -8.41 -0.36
C GLY A 67 -6.14 -9.17 -1.62
N VAL A 68 -7.09 -9.74 -2.36
CA VAL A 68 -6.83 -10.38 -3.66
C VAL A 68 -6.69 -9.30 -4.73
N SER A 69 -5.54 -9.25 -5.38
CA SER A 69 -5.27 -8.26 -6.43
C SER A 69 -6.00 -8.57 -7.73
N ASP A 70 -5.97 -7.64 -8.69
CA ASP A 70 -6.48 -7.90 -10.03
C ASP A 70 -5.72 -9.07 -10.70
N ALA A 71 -4.41 -9.20 -10.48
CA ALA A 71 -3.61 -10.29 -11.06
C ALA A 71 -3.98 -11.66 -10.47
N ASP A 72 -4.11 -11.72 -9.16
CA ASP A 72 -4.52 -12.96 -8.50
C ASP A 72 -5.97 -13.32 -8.84
N ALA A 73 -6.87 -12.33 -8.98
CA ALA A 73 -8.25 -12.57 -9.38
C ALA A 73 -8.36 -13.08 -10.83
N GLU A 74 -7.59 -12.51 -11.76
CA GLU A 74 -7.50 -13.00 -13.14
C GLU A 74 -6.96 -14.44 -13.17
N ALA A 75 -5.88 -14.73 -12.44
CA ALA A 75 -5.32 -16.07 -12.35
C ALA A 75 -6.30 -17.09 -11.74
N LEU A 76 -7.05 -16.71 -10.71
CA LEU A 76 -8.08 -17.56 -10.11
C LEU A 76 -9.24 -17.85 -11.08
N THR A 77 -9.56 -16.90 -11.95
CA THR A 77 -10.58 -17.08 -12.99
C THR A 77 -10.20 -18.20 -13.98
N GLU A 78 -8.91 -18.37 -14.29
CA GLU A 78 -8.42 -19.47 -15.13
C GLU A 78 -8.70 -20.86 -14.53
N PHE A 79 -8.83 -20.94 -13.19
CA PHE A 79 -9.21 -22.16 -12.47
C PHE A 79 -10.72 -22.25 -12.19
N GLY A 80 -11.53 -21.36 -12.77
CA GLY A 80 -12.99 -21.33 -12.62
C GLY A 80 -13.46 -20.69 -11.32
N ILE A 81 -12.61 -19.91 -10.64
CA ILE A 81 -12.96 -19.17 -9.42
C ILE A 81 -13.19 -17.71 -9.78
N ASP A 82 -14.46 -17.30 -9.86
CA ASP A 82 -14.84 -15.90 -10.07
C ASP A 82 -14.84 -15.14 -8.73
N VAL A 83 -13.79 -14.37 -8.51
CA VAL A 83 -13.60 -13.60 -7.26
C VAL A 83 -14.67 -12.52 -7.11
N GLU A 84 -15.12 -11.88 -8.20
CA GLU A 84 -16.15 -10.83 -8.11
C GLU A 84 -17.49 -11.44 -7.69
N GLN A 85 -17.88 -12.59 -8.24
CA GLN A 85 -19.08 -13.29 -7.80
C GLN A 85 -19.03 -13.69 -6.32
N ILE A 86 -17.86 -14.13 -5.84
CA ILE A 86 -17.67 -14.45 -4.42
C ILE A 86 -17.87 -13.21 -3.57
N VAL A 87 -17.22 -12.09 -3.93
CA VAL A 87 -17.33 -10.81 -3.22
C VAL A 87 -18.77 -10.33 -3.19
N GLU A 88 -19.46 -10.29 -4.32
CA GLU A 88 -20.86 -9.88 -4.42
C GLU A 88 -21.78 -10.76 -3.56
N SER A 89 -21.57 -12.08 -3.57
CA SER A 89 -22.35 -13.01 -2.75
C SER A 89 -22.13 -12.80 -1.25
N VAL A 90 -20.87 -12.56 -0.85
CA VAL A 90 -20.51 -12.25 0.53
C VAL A 90 -21.10 -10.90 0.95
N GLU A 91 -20.98 -9.86 0.13
CA GLU A 91 -21.53 -8.52 0.43
C GLU A 91 -23.05 -8.52 0.52
N ARG A 92 -23.74 -9.28 -0.33
CA ARG A 92 -25.20 -9.47 -0.24
C ARG A 92 -25.63 -10.11 1.07
N THR A 93 -24.80 -10.98 1.65
CA THR A 93 -25.12 -11.75 2.86
C THR A 93 -24.64 -11.04 4.14
N HIS A 94 -23.50 -10.35 4.08
CA HIS A 94 -22.77 -9.84 5.23
C HIS A 94 -22.57 -8.31 5.20
N GLY A 95 -23.02 -7.63 4.16
CA GLY A 95 -22.89 -6.18 3.95
C GLY A 95 -21.68 -5.80 3.09
N GLU A 96 -21.73 -4.60 2.50
CA GLU A 96 -20.65 -4.03 1.68
C GLU A 96 -19.31 -4.02 2.44
N GLY A 97 -18.23 -4.42 1.74
CA GLY A 97 -16.90 -4.49 2.34
C GLY A 97 -16.74 -5.56 3.43
N ALA A 98 -17.61 -6.58 3.48
CA ALA A 98 -17.50 -7.67 4.45
C ALA A 98 -16.15 -8.41 4.41
N LEU A 99 -15.49 -8.46 3.25
CA LEU A 99 -14.16 -9.04 3.08
C LEU A 99 -13.01 -8.05 3.36
N ALA A 100 -13.29 -6.74 3.41
CA ALA A 100 -12.31 -5.67 3.57
C ALA A 100 -11.69 -5.56 4.99
N GLY A 101 -11.92 -6.54 5.87
CA GLY A 101 -11.33 -6.60 7.21
C GLY A 101 -12.21 -6.07 8.34
N ARG A 102 -13.52 -5.93 8.12
CA ARG A 102 -14.46 -5.38 9.11
C ARG A 102 -14.79 -6.40 10.21
N LEU A 103 -13.95 -6.48 11.24
CA LEU A 103 -14.17 -7.31 12.44
C LEU A 103 -14.29 -6.43 13.70
N GLY A 104 -15.53 -6.07 14.04
CA GLY A 104 -15.91 -5.54 15.35
C GLY A 104 -15.84 -4.01 15.52
N PRO A 105 -16.32 -3.48 16.66
CA PRO A 105 -16.31 -2.06 16.94
C PRO A 105 -14.88 -1.53 16.93
N ALA A 106 -14.64 -0.46 16.16
CA ALA A 106 -13.35 0.20 16.07
C ALA A 106 -12.80 0.46 17.48
N LYS A 107 -11.74 -0.24 17.87
CA LYS A 107 -11.07 0.00 19.15
C LYS A 107 -10.62 1.47 19.14
N ARG A 108 -11.12 2.26 20.09
CA ARG A 108 -10.65 3.63 20.31
C ARG A 108 -9.16 3.55 20.70
N GLY A 109 -8.26 3.92 19.79
CA GLY A 109 -6.81 3.85 20.02
C GLY A 109 -5.95 3.75 18.76
N HIS A 110 -4.65 3.51 18.99
CA HIS A 110 -3.66 3.25 17.95
C HIS A 110 -3.92 1.88 17.29
N VAL A 111 -4.09 1.85 15.96
CA VAL A 111 -4.20 0.59 15.21
C VAL A 111 -2.78 0.01 15.06
N PRO A 112 -2.51 -1.20 15.56
CA PRO A 112 -1.17 -1.79 15.46
C PRO A 112 -0.82 -2.09 14.00
N PHE A 113 0.47 -2.12 13.68
CA PHE A 113 0.95 -2.55 12.37
C PHE A 113 1.03 -4.08 12.30
N THR A 114 0.63 -4.64 11.17
CA THR A 114 0.89 -6.05 10.83
C THR A 114 2.41 -6.33 10.83
N SER A 115 2.79 -7.60 10.96
CA SER A 115 4.20 -8.01 10.81
C SER A 115 4.78 -7.60 9.45
N GLN A 116 3.98 -7.66 8.39
CA GLN A 116 4.39 -7.26 7.04
C GLN A 116 4.60 -5.73 6.92
N SER A 117 3.74 -4.92 7.53
CA SER A 117 3.95 -3.47 7.57
C SER A 117 5.18 -3.08 8.39
N LYS A 118 5.42 -3.72 9.54
CA LYS A 118 6.66 -3.54 10.30
C LYS A 118 7.87 -3.88 9.43
N LYS A 119 7.79 -4.99 8.69
CA LYS A 119 8.84 -5.38 7.74
C LYS A 119 9.06 -4.35 6.63
N THR A 120 7.98 -3.76 6.13
CA THR A 120 8.03 -2.69 5.12
C THR A 120 8.83 -1.49 5.65
N LEU A 121 8.57 -1.06 6.89
CA LEU A 121 9.29 0.07 7.51
C LEU A 121 10.78 -0.26 7.79
N GLU A 122 11.10 -1.52 8.11
CA GLU A 122 12.50 -1.96 8.20
C GLU A 122 13.19 -1.91 6.83
N LEU A 123 12.50 -2.37 5.78
CA LEU A 123 13.03 -2.36 4.42
C LEU A 123 13.23 -0.94 3.91
N SER A 124 12.32 0.00 4.21
CA SER A 124 12.47 1.39 3.82
C SER A 124 13.70 2.04 4.47
N LEU A 125 14.01 1.68 5.72
CA LEU A 125 15.26 2.10 6.36
C LEU A 125 16.49 1.51 5.65
N LYS A 126 16.43 0.25 5.22
CA LYS A 126 17.52 -0.38 4.43
C LYS A 126 17.71 0.31 3.08
N GLU A 127 16.63 0.70 2.41
CA GLU A 127 16.72 1.47 1.16
C GLU A 127 17.37 2.84 1.39
N ALA A 128 16.97 3.56 2.44
CA ALA A 128 17.59 4.84 2.80
C ALA A 128 19.10 4.71 3.03
N VAL A 129 19.51 3.69 3.80
CA VAL A 129 20.94 3.43 4.02
C VAL A 129 21.65 3.07 2.71
N ARG A 130 21.05 2.23 1.86
CA ARG A 130 21.65 1.82 0.58
C ARG A 130 21.80 2.99 -0.39
N LEU A 131 20.89 3.94 -0.35
CA LEU A 131 20.93 5.17 -1.15
C LEU A 131 21.84 6.24 -0.51
N GLY A 132 22.34 6.03 0.72
CA GLY A 132 23.20 6.97 1.43
C GLY A 132 22.45 8.11 2.11
N ASP A 133 21.13 7.98 2.31
CA ASP A 133 20.28 9.00 2.92
C ASP A 133 20.30 8.96 4.44
N LYS A 134 20.37 10.15 5.04
CA LYS A 134 20.32 10.32 6.50
C LYS A 134 18.89 10.22 7.04
N HIS A 135 17.92 10.59 6.22
CA HIS A 135 16.49 10.58 6.52
C HIS A 135 15.75 9.60 5.63
N LEU A 136 14.61 9.11 6.12
CA LEU A 136 13.71 8.20 5.45
C LEU A 136 12.55 9.03 4.88
N GLY A 137 12.57 9.22 3.56
CA GLY A 137 11.52 9.88 2.78
C GLY A 137 10.46 8.93 2.24
N GLN A 138 9.45 9.47 1.55
CA GLN A 138 8.34 8.70 0.97
C GLN A 138 8.82 7.71 -0.11
N GLU A 139 9.84 8.08 -0.88
CA GLU A 139 10.48 7.25 -1.90
C GLU A 139 11.05 5.95 -1.31
N HIS A 140 11.56 6.00 -0.08
CA HIS A 140 12.08 4.83 0.61
C HIS A 140 10.97 3.87 1.05
N ILE A 141 9.85 4.42 1.52
CA ILE A 141 8.66 3.63 1.87
C ILE A 141 8.08 3.01 0.60
N LEU A 142 7.98 3.78 -0.48
CA LEU A 142 7.48 3.30 -1.77
C LEU A 142 8.36 2.15 -2.33
N LEU A 143 9.69 2.28 -2.28
CA LEU A 143 10.61 1.22 -2.69
C LEU A 143 10.44 -0.06 -1.87
N ALA A 144 10.13 0.05 -0.57
CA ALA A 144 9.86 -1.10 0.27
C ALA A 144 8.52 -1.77 -0.08
N LEU A 145 7.47 -0.97 -0.33
CA LEU A 145 6.14 -1.44 -0.72
C LEU A 145 6.14 -2.13 -2.09
N ALA A 146 6.95 -1.65 -3.04
CA ALA A 146 7.13 -2.31 -4.34
C ALA A 146 7.75 -3.72 -4.26
N GLN A 147 8.15 -4.17 -3.07
CA GLN A 147 8.64 -5.53 -2.78
C GLN A 147 7.70 -6.32 -1.87
N GLN A 148 6.57 -5.74 -1.43
CA GLN A 148 5.61 -6.40 -0.57
C GLN A 148 4.46 -6.97 -1.38
N ARG A 149 4.11 -8.23 -1.13
CA ARG A 149 2.91 -8.86 -1.68
C ARG A 149 1.68 -8.00 -1.41
N GLY A 150 0.88 -7.80 -2.46
CA GLY A 150 -0.37 -7.04 -2.45
C GLY A 150 -0.20 -5.54 -2.70
N THR A 151 1.04 -5.07 -2.82
CA THR A 151 1.35 -3.71 -3.30
C THR A 151 2.36 -3.71 -4.44
N ASP A 152 3.19 -4.75 -4.54
CA ASP A 152 4.15 -4.96 -5.62
C ASP A 152 3.48 -5.05 -6.99
N ASP A 153 2.44 -5.86 -7.11
CA ASP A 153 1.67 -6.05 -8.34
C ASP A 153 0.83 -4.84 -8.71
N VAL A 154 0.16 -4.20 -7.76
CA VAL A 154 -0.60 -2.95 -7.96
C VAL A 154 0.31 -1.85 -8.50
N LEU A 155 1.50 -1.70 -7.94
CA LEU A 155 2.49 -0.73 -8.43
C LEU A 155 3.03 -1.14 -9.80
N ALA A 156 3.39 -2.41 -10.00
CA ALA A 156 3.94 -2.91 -11.26
C ALA A 156 2.96 -2.74 -12.44
N ARG A 157 1.66 -2.98 -12.23
CA ARG A 157 0.60 -2.78 -13.25
C ARG A 157 0.52 -1.33 -13.73
N ARG A 158 0.96 -0.37 -12.92
CA ARG A 158 1.03 1.05 -13.26
C ARG A 158 2.41 1.52 -13.71
N GLY A 159 3.32 0.58 -14.00
CA GLY A 159 4.69 0.89 -14.43
C GLY A 159 5.60 1.36 -13.29
N ALA A 160 5.20 1.15 -12.04
CA ALA A 160 5.94 1.56 -10.84
C ALA A 160 6.56 0.35 -10.10
N ASP A 161 7.07 -0.64 -10.83
CA ASP A 161 7.77 -1.77 -10.22
C ASP A 161 9.04 -1.33 -9.45
N TYR A 162 9.56 -2.21 -8.58
CA TYR A 162 10.73 -1.91 -7.75
C TYR A 162 11.96 -1.41 -8.54
N LEU A 163 12.27 -2.03 -9.68
CA LEU A 163 13.45 -1.67 -10.45
C LEU A 163 13.27 -0.31 -11.13
N THR A 164 12.07 -0.05 -11.65
CA THR A 164 11.71 1.23 -12.25
C THR A 164 11.78 2.35 -11.23
N LEU A 165 11.15 2.18 -10.06
CA LEU A 165 11.22 3.13 -8.95
C LEU A 165 12.66 3.37 -8.49
N ARG A 166 13.45 2.31 -8.33
CA ARG A 166 14.82 2.42 -7.83
C ARG A 166 15.73 3.18 -8.79
N ARG A 167 15.58 2.95 -10.10
CA ARG A 167 16.28 3.73 -11.13
C ARG A 167 15.89 5.21 -11.08
N ALA A 168 14.59 5.49 -10.96
CA ALA A 168 14.10 6.87 -10.89
C ALA A 168 14.66 7.62 -9.67
N VAL A 169 14.67 6.98 -8.49
CA VAL A 169 15.29 7.57 -7.29
C VAL A 169 16.77 7.83 -7.51
N GLN A 170 17.52 6.89 -8.09
CA GLN A 170 18.95 7.09 -8.36
C GLN A 170 19.21 8.24 -9.34
N GLN A 171 18.39 8.39 -10.38
CA GLN A 171 18.49 9.48 -11.33
C GLN A 171 18.24 10.85 -10.68
N ARG A 172 17.22 10.96 -9.81
CA ARG A 172 16.94 12.18 -9.05
C ARG A 172 18.08 12.62 -8.14
N LYS A 173 18.91 11.68 -7.68
CA LYS A 173 20.07 11.95 -6.83
C LYS A 173 21.33 12.31 -7.60
N ALA A 174 21.37 11.97 -8.89
CA ALA A 174 22.51 12.21 -9.77
C ALA A 174 22.42 13.56 -10.50
N GLY A 175 21.20 14.11 -10.64
CA GLY A 175 20.95 15.47 -11.12
C GLY A 175 20.90 16.47 -9.97
#